data_AF-A0A223N1X1-F1
#
_entry.id   AF-A0A223N1X1-F1
#
_cell.length_a   1.000
_cell.length_b   1.000
_cell.length_c   1.000
_cell.angle_alpha   90.00
_cell.angle_beta   90.00
_cell.angle_gamma   90.00
#
_symmetry.space_group_name_H-M   'P 1'
#
loop_
_entity.id
_entity.type
_entity.pdbx_description
1 polymer ?
#
loop_
_entity_poly.entity_id
_entity_poly.type
_entity_poly.pdbx_seq_one_letter_code
_entity_poly.pdbx_strand_id
1 'polypeptide(L)' 'MIQSGLDITPIITHHYKIDDFQTGFYAMRSGLSGKVILDWQ' A
#
# COMPACT_ATOMS: atom_id res chain seq x y z
N MET A 1 12.62 -9.20 1.96
CA MET A 1 13.84 -8.40 1.83
C MET A 1 14.24 -8.35 0.37
N ILE A 2 14.27 -7.17 -0.26
CA ILE A 2 14.77 -7.02 -1.63
C ILE A 2 16.29 -6.85 -1.52
N GLN A 3 17.03 -7.83 -2.02
CA GLN A 3 18.46 -8.07 -1.78
C GLN A 3 19.42 -7.13 -2.53
N SER A 4 19.03 -5.93 -2.93
CA SER A 4 19.96 -5.07 -3.68
C SER A 4 19.50 -3.63 -3.73
N GLY A 5 19.90 -2.81 -2.73
CA GLY A 5 20.04 -1.33 -2.79
C GLY A 5 18.90 -0.45 -3.33
N LEU A 6 17.81 -1.03 -3.83
CA LEU A 6 16.69 -0.37 -4.45
C LEU A 6 15.68 -0.12 -3.36
N ASP A 7 15.61 1.13 -2.92
CA ASP A 7 14.56 1.57 -2.03
C ASP A 7 13.21 1.50 -2.77
N ILE A 8 12.41 0.52 -2.40
CA ILE A 8 11.03 0.35 -2.90
C ILE A 8 10.01 1.06 -2.01
N THR A 9 10.42 1.82 -0.99
CA THR A 9 9.51 2.64 -0.20
C THR A 9 8.66 3.58 -1.07
N PRO A 10 9.18 4.23 -2.13
CA PRO A 10 8.41 5.19 -2.93
C PRO A 10 7.22 4.59 -3.70
N ILE A 11 7.20 3.28 -3.96
CA ILE A 11 6.07 2.65 -4.66
C ILE A 11 4.86 2.45 -3.75
N ILE A 12 5.05 2.52 -2.42
CA ILE A 12 3.98 2.41 -1.43
C ILE A 12 3.33 3.79 -1.29
N THR A 13 2.08 3.88 -1.72
CA THR A 13 1.33 5.15 -1.71
C THR A 13 0.36 5.25 -0.56
N HIS A 14 -0.13 4.11 -0.06
CA HIS A 14 -1.11 4.06 1.01
C HIS A 14 -0.82 2.88 1.93
N HIS A 15 -1.02 3.09 3.23
CA HIS A 15 -0.88 2.09 4.26
C HIS A 15 -2.05 2.23 5.23
N TYR A 16 -2.82 1.16 5.39
CA TYR A 16 -4.01 1.12 6.23
C TYR A 16 -3.97 -0.10 7.13
N LYS A 17 -4.66 -0.05 8.27
CA LYS A 17 -4.97 -1.26 9.05
C LYS A 17 -5.98 -2.11 8.29
N ILE A 18 -6.02 -3.40 8.59
CA ILE A 18 -6.96 -4.33 7.97
C ILE A 18 -8.41 -3.93 8.24
N ASP A 19 -8.71 -3.36 9.40
CA ASP A 19 -10.05 -2.88 9.74
C ASP A 19 -10.53 -1.78 8.76
N ASP A 20 -9.60 -1.07 8.14
CA ASP A 20 -9.83 -0.03 7.14
C ASP A 20 -9.75 -0.55 5.69
N PHE A 21 -9.90 -1.87 5.47
CA PHE A 21 -9.78 -2.49 4.13
C PHE A 21 -10.60 -1.77 3.07
N GLN A 22 -11.81 -1.33 3.43
CA GLN A 22 -12.72 -0.64 2.50
C GLN A 22 -12.10 0.65 1.96
N THR A 23 -11.42 1.44 2.80
CA THR A 23 -10.69 2.64 2.39
C THR A 23 -9.54 2.28 1.45
N GLY A 24 -8.83 1.19 1.75
CA GLY A 24 -7.77 0.67 0.88
C GLY A 24 -8.29 0.32 -0.53
N PHE A 25 -9.43 -0.37 -0.63
CA PHE A 25 -10.03 -0.70 -1.92
C PHE A 25 -10.56 0.52 -2.67
N TYR A 26 -11.10 1.52 -1.98
CA TYR A 26 -11.48 2.78 -2.63
C TYR A 26 -10.27 3.51 -3.23
N ALA A 27 -9.16 3.57 -2.50
CA ALA A 27 -7.91 4.14 -3.00
C ALA A 27 -7.44 3.42 -4.27
N MET A 28 -7.45 2.08 -4.27
CA MET A 28 -7.12 1.28 -5.46
C MET A 28 -8.03 1.58 -6.66
N ARG A 29 -9.35 1.71 -6.43
CA ARG A 29 -10.33 1.97 -7.49
C ARG A 29 -10.24 3.38 -8.06
N SER A 30 -9.72 4.34 -7.31
CA SER A 30 -9.59 5.74 -7.76
C SER A 30 -8.60 5.90 -8.92
N GLY A 31 -7.69 4.94 -9.14
CA GLY A 31 -6.57 5.08 -10.06
C GLY A 31 -5.45 5.99 -9.56
N LEU A 32 -5.61 6.62 -8.38
CA LEU A 32 -4.63 7.49 -7.73
C LEU A 32 -3.82 6.71 -6.67
N SER A 33 -3.44 5.48 -6.98
CA SER A 33 -2.67 4.61 -6.08
C SER A 33 -1.56 3.90 -6.84
N GLY A 34 -0.37 3.81 -6.23
CA GLY A 34 0.70 2.92 -6.67
C GLY A 34 0.52 1.54 -6.04
N LYS A 35 1.08 1.36 -4.85
CA LYS A 35 0.84 0.19 -4.00
C LYS A 35 0.09 0.59 -2.74
N VAL A 36 -0.93 -0.20 -2.38
CA VAL A 36 -1.69 -0.08 -1.13
C VAL A 36 -1.36 -1.30 -0.27
N ILE A 37 -1.03 -1.08 1.01
CA ILE A 37 -0.77 -2.15 1.99
C ILE A 37 -1.88 -2.15 3.03
N LEU A 38 -2.40 -3.34 3.33
CA LEU A 38 -3.27 -3.60 4.48
C LEU A 38 -2.45 -4.34 5.54
N ASP A 39 -2.28 -3.71 6.69
CA ASP A 39 -1.58 -4.26 7.85
C ASP A 39 -2.53 -5.12 8.68
N TRP A 40 -2.10 -6.34 8.99
CA TRP A 40 -2.88 -7.35 9.72
C TRP A 40 -2.45 -7.49 11.19
N GLN A 41 -1.50 -6.66 11.63
CA GLN A 41 -0.90 -6.71 12.95
C GLN A 41 -1.48 -5.68 13.94
#